data_AF-A0A378YE02-F1
#
_entry.id   AF-A0A378YE02-F1
#
_cell.length_a   1.000
_cell.length_b   1.000
_cell.length_c   1.000
_cell.angle_alpha   90.00
_cell.angle_beta   90.00
_cell.angle_gamma   90.00
#
_symmetry.space_group_name_H-M   'P 1'
#
loop_
_entity.id
_entity.type
_entity.pdbx_description
1 polymer ?
#
loop_
_entity_poly.entity_id
_entity_poly.type
_entity_poly.pdbx_seq_one_letter_code
_entity_poly.pdbx_strand_id
1 'polypeptide(L)'
;MKVVAVQANLDETVDLVRKFAHDEFARSIGVESPSDQDIRGFLLDRLRCMRLNAVESGADPTIQRVFDCVYVMPVFTKVEGTRVVEARLVVMPDAKFALRAYIPISD
;
A
#
# COMPACT_ATOMS: atom_id res chain seq x y z
N MET A 1 -1.84 20.57 -2.69
CA MET A 1 -2.60 19.74 -1.73
C MET A 1 -1.64 18.77 -1.08
N LYS A 2 -1.59 18.68 0.26
CA LYS A 2 -0.65 17.81 0.98
C LYS A 2 -1.13 16.36 0.89
N VAL A 3 -0.19 15.44 0.64
CA VAL A 3 -0.41 13.99 0.72
C VAL A 3 0.27 13.49 1.99
N VAL A 4 -0.40 12.62 2.73
CA VAL A 4 0.10 12.03 3.98
C VAL A 4 -0.13 10.53 3.98
N ALA A 5 0.71 9.78 4.70
CA ALA A 5 0.46 8.39 5.06
C ALA A 5 0.44 8.30 6.59
N VAL A 6 -0.43 7.46 7.14
CA VAL A 6 -0.45 7.18 8.58
C VAL A 6 0.70 6.22 8.88
N GLN A 7 1.55 6.57 9.84
CA GLN A 7 2.73 5.77 10.17
C GLN A 7 2.38 4.33 10.54
N ALA A 8 1.36 4.11 11.37
CA ALA A 8 0.92 2.77 11.75
C ALA A 8 0.52 1.91 10.53
N ASN A 9 -0.21 2.47 9.57
CA ASN A 9 -0.59 1.76 8.34
C ASN A 9 0.63 1.43 7.47
N LEU A 10 1.63 2.32 7.43
CA LEU A 10 2.89 2.07 6.72
C LEU A 10 3.69 0.96 7.41
N ASP A 11 3.76 0.95 8.73
CA ASP A 11 4.48 -0.07 9.51
C ASP A 11 3.83 -1.46 9.34
N GLU A 12 2.50 -1.55 9.45
CA GLU A 12 1.74 -2.78 9.16
C GLU A 12 1.96 -3.27 7.71
N THR A 13 2.01 -2.33 6.76
CA THR A 13 2.28 -2.66 5.35
C THR A 13 3.67 -3.28 5.19
N VAL A 14 4.69 -2.73 5.85
CA VAL A 14 6.06 -3.26 5.82
C VAL A 14 6.09 -4.69 6.38
N ASP A 15 5.38 -4.96 7.47
CA ASP A 15 5.31 -6.30 8.05
C ASP A 15 4.65 -7.32 7.11
N LEU A 16 3.56 -6.93 6.44
CA LEU A 16 2.88 -7.77 5.47
C LEU A 16 3.73 -8.02 4.22
N VAL A 17 4.43 -7.01 3.72
CA VAL A 17 5.37 -7.15 2.59
C VAL A 17 6.46 -8.17 2.93
N ARG A 18 7.06 -8.06 4.12
CA ARG A 18 8.10 -8.99 4.56
C ARG A 18 7.59 -10.44 4.61
N LYS A 19 6.32 -10.62 4.98
CA LYS A 19 5.70 -11.94 5.07
C LYS A 19 5.35 -12.54 3.70
N PHE A 20 4.93 -11.71 2.74
CA PHE A 20 4.29 -12.20 1.52
C PHE A 20 5.01 -11.88 0.21
N ALA A 21 5.94 -10.93 0.21
CA ALA A 21 6.61 -10.42 -1.00
C ALA A 21 8.08 -10.02 -0.74
N HIS A 22 8.74 -10.70 0.19
CA HIS A 22 10.15 -10.43 0.53
C HIS A 22 11.04 -10.45 -0.71
N ASP A 23 10.93 -11.48 -1.54
CA ASP A 23 11.84 -11.72 -2.65
C ASP A 23 11.65 -10.71 -3.80
N GLU A 24 10.41 -10.29 -4.04
CA GLU A 24 10.07 -9.24 -5.01
C GLU A 24 10.68 -7.90 -4.60
N PHE A 25 10.57 -7.54 -3.32
CA PHE A 25 11.13 -6.30 -2.79
C PHE A 25 12.65 -6.35 -2.72
N ALA A 26 13.24 -7.45 -2.24
CA ALA A 26 14.68 -7.68 -2.23
C ALA A 26 15.29 -7.46 -3.63
N ARG A 27 14.68 -8.09 -4.64
CA ARG A 27 15.09 -7.95 -6.05
C ARG A 27 14.94 -6.53 -6.58
N SER A 28 13.82 -5.85 -6.27
CA SER A 28 13.58 -4.50 -6.78
C SER A 28 14.45 -3.43 -6.09
N ILE A 29 14.80 -3.63 -4.82
CA ILE A 29 15.69 -2.73 -4.07
C ILE A 29 17.16 -3.02 -4.43
N GLY A 30 17.48 -4.25 -4.81
CA GLY A 30 18.84 -4.69 -5.15
C GLY A 30 19.64 -5.15 -3.93
N VAL A 31 18.97 -5.72 -2.93
CA VAL A 31 19.57 -6.24 -1.69
C VAL A 31 19.08 -7.66 -1.44
N GLU A 32 19.86 -8.48 -0.75
CA GLU A 32 19.50 -9.87 -0.46
C GLU A 32 18.42 -9.98 0.62
N SER A 33 18.50 -9.14 1.67
CA SER A 33 17.53 -9.09 2.74
C SER A 33 17.21 -7.62 3.08
N PRO A 34 16.12 -7.06 2.56
CA PRO A 34 15.75 -5.67 2.82
C PRO A 34 15.32 -5.49 4.28
N SER A 35 15.84 -4.45 4.92
CA SER A 35 15.37 -4.01 6.23
C SER A 35 14.00 -3.32 6.14
N ASP A 36 13.34 -3.15 7.27
CA ASP A 36 12.08 -2.39 7.38
C ASP A 36 12.23 -0.97 6.84
N GLN A 37 13.39 -0.36 7.06
CA GLN A 37 13.68 0.98 6.55
C GLN A 37 13.83 0.99 5.02
N ASP A 38 14.41 -0.06 4.44
CA ASP A 38 14.54 -0.17 2.98
C ASP A 38 13.16 -0.30 2.32
N ILE A 39 12.30 -1.17 2.85
CA ILE A 39 10.93 -1.35 2.35
C ILE A 39 10.13 -0.04 2.55
N ARG A 40 10.21 0.57 3.73
CA ARG A 40 9.52 1.84 4.03
C ARG A 40 9.98 2.95 3.07
N GLY A 41 11.29 3.11 2.90
CA GLY A 41 11.88 4.11 2.01
C GLY A 41 11.42 3.91 0.56
N PHE A 42 11.50 2.66 0.08
CA PHE A 42 11.06 2.30 -1.26
C PHE A 42 9.58 2.64 -1.51
N LEU A 43 8.68 2.27 -0.58
CA LEU A 43 7.26 2.56 -0.70
C LEU A 43 6.99 4.07 -0.70
N LEU A 44 7.64 4.82 0.19
CA LEU A 44 7.50 6.28 0.25
C LEU A 44 7.99 6.96 -1.03
N ASP A 45 9.11 6.50 -1.61
CA ASP A 45 9.62 7.03 -2.87
C ASP A 45 8.68 6.75 -4.04
N ARG A 46 8.08 5.55 -4.09
CA ARG A 46 7.05 5.24 -5.09
C ARG A 46 5.83 6.13 -4.93
N LEU A 47 5.30 6.27 -3.72
CA LEU A 47 4.14 7.13 -3.44
C LEU A 47 4.39 8.59 -3.81
N ARG A 48 5.60 9.12 -3.56
CA ARG A 48 5.98 10.50 -3.95
C ARG A 48 5.92 10.73 -5.46
N CYS A 49 6.16 9.69 -6.25
CA CYS A 49 6.12 9.74 -7.72
C CYS A 49 4.72 9.52 -8.30
N MET A 50 3.73 9.11 -7.48
CA MET A 50 2.38 8.82 -7.95
C MET A 50 1.49 10.07 -8.03
N ARG A 51 0.64 10.12 -9.05
CA ARG A 51 -0.46 11.08 -9.13
C ARG A 51 -1.69 10.49 -8.43
N LEU A 52 -1.80 10.76 -7.13
CA LEU A 52 -2.90 10.26 -6.31
C LEU A 52 -4.16 11.11 -6.52
N ASN A 53 -5.10 10.55 -7.27
CA ASN A 53 -6.42 11.13 -7.48
C ASN A 53 -7.36 10.63 -6.38
N ALA A 54 -7.47 11.40 -5.29
CA ALA A 54 -8.51 11.14 -4.29
C ALA A 54 -9.87 11.52 -4.87
N VAL A 55 -10.85 10.65 -4.70
CA VAL A 55 -12.25 10.88 -5.08
C VAL A 55 -12.99 11.48 -3.90
N GLU A 56 -13.91 12.42 -4.18
CA GLU A 56 -14.75 13.01 -3.14
C GLU A 56 -15.72 11.96 -2.56
N SER A 57 -16.15 12.20 -1.32
CA SER A 57 -17.05 11.30 -0.60
C SER A 57 -18.30 10.99 -1.43
N GLY A 58 -18.52 9.72 -1.74
CA GLY A 58 -19.68 9.24 -2.51
C GLY A 58 -19.36 8.71 -3.91
N ALA A 59 -18.12 8.87 -4.38
CA ALA A 59 -17.62 8.20 -5.58
C ALA A 59 -16.86 6.91 -5.22
N ASP A 60 -16.82 5.95 -6.16
CA ASP A 60 -16.16 4.67 -5.94
C ASP A 60 -14.67 4.85 -5.64
N PRO A 61 -14.15 4.25 -4.55
CA PRO A 61 -12.75 4.38 -4.20
C PRO A 61 -11.87 3.79 -5.30
N THR A 62 -10.92 4.59 -5.79
CA THR A 62 -9.95 4.12 -6.77
C THR A 62 -8.73 3.55 -6.06
N ILE A 63 -8.47 2.26 -6.22
CA ILE A 63 -7.25 1.62 -5.73
C ILE A 63 -6.20 1.68 -6.85
N GLN A 64 -4.99 2.12 -6.52
CA GLN A 64 -3.86 2.16 -7.46
C GLN A 64 -2.74 1.24 -6.98
N ARG A 65 -2.08 0.51 -7.87
CA ARG A 65 -0.93 -0.33 -7.50
C ARG A 65 0.29 0.56 -7.24
N VAL A 66 0.92 0.40 -6.08
CA VAL A 66 2.19 1.06 -5.73
C VAL A 66 3.35 0.22 -6.26
N PHE A 67 3.38 -1.06 -5.86
CA PHE A 67 4.36 -2.04 -6.30
C PHE A 67 3.91 -3.44 -5.89
N ASP A 68 4.02 -4.42 -6.79
CA ASP A 68 3.68 -5.82 -6.54
C ASP A 68 2.32 -5.99 -5.83
N CYS A 69 2.32 -6.57 -4.61
CA CYS A 69 1.13 -6.79 -3.78
C CYS A 69 0.68 -5.55 -2.99
N VAL A 70 1.38 -4.42 -3.08
CA VAL A 70 1.04 -3.18 -2.35
C VAL A 70 0.27 -2.22 -3.23
N TYR A 71 -0.85 -1.75 -2.70
CA TYR A 71 -1.77 -0.82 -3.33
C TYR A 71 -2.01 0.39 -2.43
N VAL A 72 -2.46 1.48 -3.02
CA VAL A 72 -2.84 2.71 -2.32
C VAL A 72 -4.26 3.09 -2.68
N MET A 73 -5.04 3.40 -1.65
CA MET A 73 -6.36 4.01 -1.75
C MET A 73 -6.26 5.45 -1.24
N PRO A 74 -6.21 6.47 -2.13
CA PRO A 74 -6.15 7.86 -1.74
C PRO A 74 -7.53 8.34 -1.26
N VAL A 75 -7.60 8.85 -0.03
CA VAL A 75 -8.85 9.32 0.60
C VAL A 75 -8.69 10.77 1.03
N PHE A 76 -9.71 11.59 0.79
CA PHE A 76 -9.73 12.93 1.39
C PHE A 76 -9.95 12.86 2.89
N THR A 77 -9.10 13.54 3.64
CA THR A 77 -9.27 13.69 5.10
C THR A 77 -8.93 15.11 5.53
N LYS A 78 -9.19 15.41 6.81
CA LYS A 78 -8.78 16.66 7.45
C LYS A 78 -7.76 16.36 8.53
N VAL A 79 -6.58 16.98 8.44
CA VAL A 79 -5.54 16.94 9.47
C VAL A 79 -5.36 18.36 9.97
N GLU A 80 -5.57 18.58 11.26
CA GLU A 80 -5.44 19.92 11.89
C GLU A 80 -6.24 21.00 11.14
N GLY A 81 -7.46 20.66 10.71
CA GLY A 81 -8.33 21.56 9.96
C GLY A 81 -7.97 21.73 8.47
N THR A 82 -6.83 21.23 8.01
CA THR A 82 -6.39 21.29 6.62
C THR A 82 -6.86 20.08 5.83
N ARG A 83 -7.46 20.30 4.65
CA ARG A 83 -7.82 19.22 3.73
C ARG A 83 -6.55 18.62 3.10
N VAL A 84 -6.36 17.32 3.29
CA VAL A 84 -5.23 16.55 2.76
C VAL A 84 -5.72 15.28 2.08
N VAL A 85 -4.83 14.64 1.31
CA VAL A 85 -5.05 13.30 0.79
C VAL A 85 -4.28 12.31 1.66
N GLU A 86 -4.98 11.38 2.28
CA GLU A 86 -4.41 10.25 2.99
C GLU A 86 -4.17 9.10 1.99
N ALA A 87 -2.93 8.66 1.87
CA ALA A 87 -2.53 7.48 1.11
C ALA A 87 -2.67 6.25 2.01
N ARG A 88 -3.82 5.57 1.96
CA ARG A 88 -4.03 4.32 2.70
C ARG A 88 -3.45 3.15 1.94
N LEU A 89 -2.45 2.50 2.51
CA LEU A 89 -1.82 1.33 1.92
C LEU A 89 -2.61 0.07 2.25
N VAL A 90 -2.72 -0.80 1.25
CA VAL A 90 -3.39 -2.10 1.34
C VAL A 90 -2.47 -3.14 0.70
N VAL A 91 -2.26 -4.26 1.39
CA VAL A 91 -1.51 -5.39 0.85
C VAL A 91 -2.49 -6.46 0.39
N MET A 92 -2.43 -6.81 -0.88
CA MET A 92 -3.18 -7.90 -1.50
C MET A 92 -2.18 -8.90 -2.07
N PRO A 93 -1.75 -9.89 -1.28
CA PRO A 93 -0.81 -10.93 -1.72
C PRO A 93 -1.32 -11.64 -2.97
N ASP A 94 -0.42 -11.93 -3.90
CA ASP A 94 -0.79 -12.66 -5.10
C ASP A 94 -1.03 -14.14 -4.77
N ALA A 95 -2.29 -14.55 -4.81
CA ALA A 95 -2.69 -15.93 -4.57
C ALA A 95 -2.34 -16.87 -5.74
N LYS A 96 -1.69 -16.40 -6.83
CA LYS A 96 -1.41 -17.24 -8.01
C LYS A 96 -0.63 -18.52 -7.73
N PHE A 97 0.17 -18.54 -6.64
CA PHE A 97 0.95 -19.71 -6.24
C PHE A 97 0.34 -20.50 -5.07
N ALA A 98 -0.78 -20.03 -4.51
CA ALA A 98 -1.46 -20.69 -3.42
C ALA A 98 -2.50 -21.70 -3.95
N LEU A 99 -2.72 -22.79 -3.20
CA LEU A 99 -3.83 -23.71 -3.44
C LEU A 99 -5.16 -22.94 -3.31
N ARG A 100 -6.01 -23.01 -4.35
CA ARG A 100 -7.30 -22.33 -4.36
C ARG A 100 -8.26 -23.04 -3.40
N ALA A 101 -8.36 -22.52 -2.18
CA ALA A 101 -9.43 -22.84 -1.24
C ALA A 101 -10.48 -21.74 -1.32
N TYR A 102 -11.73 -22.10 -1.59
CA TYR A 102 -12.86 -21.17 -1.59
C TYR A 102 -13.60 -21.28 -0.27
N ILE A 103 -13.90 -20.14 0.34
CA ILE A 103 -14.73 -20.04 1.53
C ILE A 103 -16.07 -19.45 1.08
N PRO A 104 -17.21 -20.14 1.28
CA PRO A 104 -18.52 -19.57 0.95
C PRO A 104 -18.78 -18.34 1.83
N ILE A 105 -19.23 -17.25 1.20
CA ILE A 105 -19.56 -15.98 1.88
C ILE A 105 -21.08 -15.84 2.07
N SER A 106 -21.86 -16.67 1.38
CA SER A 106 -23.30 -16.86 1.55
C SER A 106 -23.66 -18.32 1.31
N ASP A 107 -24.82 -18.74 1.82
CA ASP A 107 -25.44 -20.02 1.49
C ASP A 107 -25.89 -20.09 0.02
#